data_AF-A0A2E9A1M7-F1
#
_entry.id   AF-A0A2E9A1M7-F1
#
_cell.length_a   1.000
_cell.length_b   1.000
_cell.length_c   1.000
_cell.angle_alpha   90.00
_cell.angle_beta   90.00
_cell.angle_gamma   90.00
#
_symmetry.space_group_name_H-M   'P 1'
#
loop_
_entity.id
_entity.type
_entity.pdbx_description
1 polymer ?
#
loop_
_entity_poly.entity_id
_entity_poly.type
_entity_poly.pdbx_seq_one_letter_code
_entity_poly.pdbx_strand_id
1 'polypeptide(L)'
;ENKSRNTYENILFSYEIVNPRKNEKWLLITSASHMKRALLIGLKQDWKLIPYAVDFKIRKKYEFKPSFNFLSNLNSFQHASHEWLGLISYYFMKRTDRIF
;
A
#
# COMPACT_ATOMS: atom_id res chain seq x y z
N GLU A 1 13.86 9.56 -2.25
CA GLU A 1 14.29 8.47 -3.14
C GLU A 1 13.53 8.66 -4.45
N ASN A 2 14.22 8.78 -5.58
CA ASN A 2 13.62 9.14 -6.89
C ASN A 2 13.90 8.10 -7.99
N LYS A 3 14.51 6.96 -7.66
CA LYS A 3 14.90 5.91 -8.62
C LYS A 3 13.85 4.81 -8.73
N SER A 4 12.96 4.70 -7.74
CA SER A 4 11.93 3.65 -7.70
C SER A 4 10.89 3.80 -8.80
N ARG A 5 10.58 2.69 -9.47
CA ARG A 5 9.52 2.59 -10.50
C ARG A 5 8.21 2.03 -9.96
N ASN A 6 8.23 1.47 -8.75
CA ASN A 6 7.08 0.84 -8.13
C ASN A 6 7.20 0.85 -6.59
N THR A 7 6.13 0.44 -5.91
CA THR A 7 6.07 0.38 -4.43
C THR A 7 7.12 -0.57 -3.84
N TYR A 8 7.47 -1.65 -4.55
CA TYR A 8 8.46 -2.62 -4.08
C TYR A 8 9.87 -2.02 -4.02
N GLU A 9 10.32 -1.42 -5.13
CA GLU A 9 11.61 -0.73 -5.20
C GLU A 9 11.69 0.42 -4.19
N ASN A 10 10.58 1.14 -3.99
CA ASN A 10 10.56 2.25 -3.02
C ASN A 10 10.87 1.80 -1.60
N ILE A 11 10.27 0.68 -1.16
CA ILE A 11 10.55 0.12 0.17
C ILE A 11 11.98 -0.44 0.25
N LEU A 12 12.43 -1.17 -0.77
CA LEU A 12 13.79 -1.73 -0.79
C LEU A 12 14.87 -0.66 -0.73
N PHE A 13 14.81 0.32 -1.63
CA PHE A 13 15.81 1.37 -1.70
C PHE A 13 15.74 2.24 -0.45
N SER A 14 14.56 2.50 0.10
CA SER A 14 14.44 3.20 1.38
C SER A 14 15.07 2.41 2.52
N TYR A 15 14.83 1.09 2.59
CA TYR A 15 15.44 0.21 3.59
C TYR A 15 16.97 0.22 3.51
N GLU A 16 17.52 0.13 2.30
CA GLU A 16 18.97 0.19 2.08
C GLU A 16 19.57 1.55 2.46
N ILE A 17 18.89 2.66 2.13
CA ILE A 17 19.35 4.02 2.45
C ILE A 17 19.38 4.25 3.95
N VAL A 18 18.32 3.82 4.66
CA VAL A 18 18.17 4.14 6.08
C VAL A 18 18.83 3.10 7.00
N ASN A 19 19.01 1.86 6.51
CA ASN A 19 19.63 0.75 7.22
C ASN A 19 19.15 0.63 8.69
N PRO A 20 17.86 0.31 8.90
CA PRO A 20 17.18 0.51 10.17
C PRO A 20 17.72 -0.42 11.28
N ARG A 21 17.89 0.12 12.49
CA ARG A 21 18.29 -0.67 13.66
C ARG A 21 17.07 -1.31 14.35
N LYS A 22 17.27 -2.44 15.04
CA LYS A 22 16.19 -3.24 15.68
C LYS A 22 15.26 -2.48 16.64
N ASN A 23 15.69 -1.33 17.18
CA ASN A 23 14.91 -0.53 18.14
C ASN A 23 14.40 0.81 17.59
N GLU A 24 14.62 1.08 16.30
CA GLU A 24 14.12 2.30 15.67
C GLU A 24 12.66 2.17 15.26
N LYS A 25 11.95 3.30 15.32
CA LYS A 25 10.55 3.39 14.90
C LYS A 25 10.49 4.14 13.58
N TRP A 26 9.97 3.47 12.56
CA TRP A 26 9.86 4.02 11.22
C TRP A 26 8.41 4.28 10.88
N LEU A 27 8.09 5.52 10.51
CA LEU A 27 6.75 5.90 10.07
C LEU A 27 6.65 5.72 8.55
N LEU A 28 5.64 4.99 8.10
CA LEU A 28 5.30 4.86 6.69
C LEU A 28 4.13 5.78 6.36
N ILE A 29 4.40 6.83 5.59
CA ILE A 29 3.39 7.76 5.07
C ILE A 29 3.13 7.43 3.61
N THR A 30 1.92 7.00 3.27
CA THR A 30 1.51 6.76 1.89
C THR A 30 -0.02 6.80 1.76
N SER A 31 -0.53 6.81 0.53
CA SER A 31 -1.98 6.79 0.29
C SER A 31 -2.61 5.52 0.88
N ALA A 32 -3.83 5.65 1.38
CA ALA A 32 -4.55 4.57 2.05
C ALA A 32 -4.72 3.34 1.14
N SER A 33 -4.84 3.56 -0.18
CA SER A 33 -4.91 2.48 -1.17
C SER A 33 -3.64 1.65 -1.23
N HIS A 34 -2.46 2.27 -1.17
CA HIS A 34 -1.17 1.59 -1.28
C HIS A 34 -0.62 1.08 0.05
N MET A 35 -1.16 1.58 1.17
CA MET A 35 -0.67 1.31 2.52
C MET A 35 -0.47 -0.18 2.78
N LYS A 36 -1.48 -1.00 2.46
CA LYS A 36 -1.41 -2.44 2.71
C LYS A 36 -0.26 -3.10 1.96
N ARG A 37 -0.11 -2.78 0.66
CA ARG A 37 0.95 -3.32 -0.18
C ARG A 37 2.33 -2.93 0.36
N ALA A 38 2.52 -1.66 0.71
CA ALA A 38 3.78 -1.16 1.26
C ALA A 38 4.15 -1.83 2.60
N LEU A 39 3.18 -1.98 3.52
CA LEU A 39 3.40 -2.68 4.79
C LEU A 39 3.83 -4.14 4.60
N LEU A 40 3.20 -4.87 3.69
CA LEU A 40 3.53 -6.27 3.44
C LEU A 40 4.95 -6.45 2.87
N ILE A 41 5.41 -5.49 2.06
CA ILE A 41 6.78 -5.48 1.54
C ILE A 41 7.76 -5.18 2.67
N GLY A 42 7.48 -4.19 3.52
CA GLY A 42 8.31 -3.87 4.69
C GLY A 42 8.42 -5.06 5.65
N LEU A 43 7.30 -5.73 5.94
CA LEU A 43 7.27 -6.94 6.78
C LEU A 43 8.14 -8.06 6.21
N LYS A 44 8.14 -8.26 4.89
CA LYS A 44 8.99 -9.26 4.24
C LYS A 44 10.49 -8.96 4.41
N GLN A 45 10.85 -7.69 4.57
CA GLN A 45 12.23 -7.24 4.81
C GLN A 45 12.58 -7.13 6.30
N ASP A 46 11.77 -7.71 7.18
CA ASP A 46 11.91 -7.57 8.64
C ASP A 46 11.93 -6.09 9.12
N TRP A 47 11.32 -5.19 8.33
CA TRP A 47 11.25 -3.77 8.64
C TRP A 47 9.92 -3.42 9.29
N LYS A 48 9.96 -3.10 10.58
CA LYS A 48 8.77 -2.73 11.36
C LYS A 48 8.35 -1.29 11.08
N LEU A 49 7.38 -1.14 10.18
CA LEU A 49 6.79 0.15 9.80
C LEU A 49 5.51 0.45 10.59
N ILE A 50 5.41 1.68 11.09
CA ILE A 50 4.21 2.23 11.72
C ILE A 50 3.38 2.91 10.62
N PRO A 51 2.15 2.47 10.35
CA PRO A 51 1.37 3.02 9.25
C PRO A 51 0.77 4.38 9.59
N TYR A 52 0.90 5.32 8.64
CA TYR A 52 0.20 6.60 8.65
C TYR A 52 -0.43 6.85 7.28
N ALA A 53 -1.67 6.38 7.12
CA ALA A 53 -2.36 6.44 5.84
C ALA A 53 -2.93 7.83 5.58
N VAL A 54 -2.76 8.32 4.36
CA VAL A 54 -3.33 9.58 3.86
C VAL A 54 -4.20 9.32 2.62
N ASP A 55 -4.79 10.36 2.00
CA ASP A 55 -5.55 10.24 0.75
C ASP A 55 -6.67 9.17 0.78
N PHE A 56 -7.51 9.21 1.81
CA PHE A 56 -8.65 8.30 1.93
C PHE A 56 -9.73 8.66 0.89
N LYS A 57 -9.98 7.75 -0.06
CA LYS A 57 -11.06 7.90 -1.05
C LYS A 57 -12.46 7.67 -0.49
N ILE A 58 -12.57 7.08 0.69
CA ILE A 58 -13.85 6.76 1.35
C ILE A 58 -13.86 7.38 2.74
N ARG A 59 -15.02 7.92 3.15
CA ARG A 59 -15.21 8.44 4.51
C ARG A 59 -15.09 7.32 5.54
N LYS A 60 -14.49 7.63 6.70
CA LYS A 60 -14.32 6.67 7.81
C LYS A 60 -15.63 6.05 8.28
N LYS A 61 -16.74 6.80 8.22
CA LYS A 61 -18.10 6.29 8.37
C LYS A 61 -18.69 6.03 7.00
N TYR A 62 -18.87 4.76 6.67
CA TYR A 62 -19.57 4.35 5.46
C TYR A 62 -21.07 4.49 5.67
N GLU A 63 -21.71 5.31 4.86
CA GLU A 63 -23.17 5.35 4.74
C GLU A 63 -23.52 4.72 3.38
N PHE A 64 -24.29 3.64 3.40
CA PHE A 64 -24.78 3.03 2.18
C PHE A 64 -25.78 3.99 1.52
N LYS A 65 -25.32 4.72 0.51
CA LYS A 65 -26.14 5.62 -0.30
C LYS A 65 -26.06 5.15 -1.75
N PRO A 66 -27.13 4.55 -2.31
CA PRO A 66 -27.13 4.17 -3.71
C PRO A 66 -26.96 5.44 -4.56
N SER A 67 -25.95 5.42 -5.43
CA SER A 67 -25.59 6.50 -6.34
C SER A 67 -25.79 6.03 -7.77
N PHE A 68 -26.57 6.78 -8.55
CA PHE A 68 -26.73 6.55 -9.99
C PHE A 68 -25.58 7.10 -10.83
N ASN A 69 -24.52 7.63 -10.20
CA ASN A 69 -23.33 8.08 -10.93
C ASN A 69 -22.46 6.88 -11.35
N PHE A 70 -22.88 6.23 -12.44
CA PHE A 70 -22.26 5.02 -12.97
C PHE A 70 -20.76 5.20 -13.27
N LEU A 71 -20.36 6.31 -13.91
CA LEU A 71 -18.97 6.58 -14.25
C LEU A 71 -18.07 6.68 -13.01
N SER A 72 -18.50 7.40 -11.98
CA SER A 72 -17.74 7.51 -10.73
C SER A 72 -17.60 6.15 -10.04
N ASN A 73 -18.70 5.37 -10.00
CA ASN A 73 -18.69 4.05 -9.35
C ASN A 73 -17.77 3.08 -10.09
N LEU A 74 -17.78 3.10 -11.43
CA LEU A 74 -16.91 2.26 -12.26
C LEU A 74 -15.43 2.62 -12.07
N ASN A 75 -15.09 3.91 -12.00
CA ASN A 75 -13.72 4.34 -11.69
C ASN A 75 -13.26 3.87 -10.31
N SER A 76 -14.12 4.00 -9.28
CA SER A 76 -13.81 3.47 -7.94
C SER A 76 -13.60 1.96 -7.95
N PHE A 77 -14.42 1.21 -8.68
CA PHE A 77 -14.29 -0.24 -8.83
C PHE A 77 -13.00 -0.62 -9.56
N GLN A 78 -12.66 0.05 -10.66
CA GLN A 78 -11.41 -0.15 -11.39
C GLN A 78 -10.20 0.09 -10.48
N HIS A 79 -10.20 1.18 -9.71
CA HIS A 79 -9.12 1.47 -8.75
C HIS A 79 -8.99 0.41 -7.66
N ALA A 80 -10.10 -0.03 -7.06
CA ALA A 80 -10.07 -1.08 -6.05
C ALA A 80 -9.54 -2.41 -6.62
N SER A 81 -10.01 -2.77 -7.81
CA SER A 81 -9.58 -3.97 -8.53
C SER A 81 -8.09 -3.94 -8.86
N HIS A 82 -7.57 -2.79 -9.29
CA HIS A 82 -6.14 -2.60 -9.58
C HIS A 82 -5.27 -2.85 -8.33
N GLU A 83 -5.68 -2.34 -7.17
CA GLU A 83 -4.92 -2.55 -5.93
C GLU A 83 -4.97 -4.01 -5.45
N TRP A 84 -6.12 -4.68 -5.58
CA TRP A 84 -6.25 -6.11 -5.27
C TRP A 84 -5.37 -6.97 -6.18
N LEU A 85 -5.40 -6.71 -7.49
CA LEU A 85 -4.51 -7.37 -8.45
C LEU A 85 -3.04 -7.09 -8.12
N GLY A 86 -2.70 -5.88 -7.66
CA GLY A 86 -1.38 -5.55 -7.17
C GLY A 86 -0.92 -6.44 -6.00
N LEU A 87 -1.78 -6.66 -5.00
CA LEU A 87 -1.47 -7.54 -3.86
C LEU A 87 -1.27 -8.99 -4.30
N ILE A 88 -2.15 -9.50 -5.17
CA ILE A 88 -2.08 -10.86 -5.71
C ILE A 88 -0.81 -11.04 -6.55
N SER A 89 -0.53 -10.09 -7.45
CA SER A 89 0.66 -10.09 -8.29
C SER A 89 1.93 -10.12 -7.45
N TYR A 90 2.00 -9.28 -6.40
CA TYR A 90 3.18 -9.22 -5.53
C TYR A 90 3.41 -10.52 -4.76
N TYR A 91 2.33 -11.20 -4.35
CA TYR A 91 2.42 -12.52 -3.74
C TYR A 91 2.99 -13.55 -4.74
N PHE A 92 2.46 -13.64 -5.96
CA PHE A 92 2.96 -14.57 -6.99
C PHE A 92 4.41 -14.28 -7.41
N MET A 93 4.80 -13.00 -7.43
CA MET A 93 6.19 -12.57 -7.69
C MET A 93 7.12 -12.78 -6.50
N LYS A 94 6.64 -13.37 -5.39
CA LYS A 94 7.36 -13.54 -4.12
C LYS A 94 7.89 -12.22 -3.54
N ARG A 95 7.24 -11.09 -3.84
CA ARG A 95 7.56 -9.76 -3.27
C ARG A 95 6.90 -9.53 -1.92
N THR A 96 5.87 -10.29 -1.59
CA THR A 96 5.20 -10.34 -0.28
C THR A 96 4.93 -11.81 0.08
N ASP A 97 4.80 -12.13 1.37
CA ASP A 97 4.55 -13.51 1.84
C ASP A 97 3.06 -13.84 2.02
N ARG A 98 2.21 -12.83 1.94
CA ARG A 98 0.75 -12.95 2.02
C ARG A 98 0.08 -11.83 1.24
N ILE A 99 -1.20 -12.01 0.96
CA ILE A 99 -2.07 -11.04 0.27
C ILE A 99 -2.81 -10.18 1.30
N PHE A 100 -3.13 -10.76 2.48
CA PHE A 100 -3.88 -10.09 3.54
C PHE A 100 -3.14 -9.97 4.87
#